data_AF-A0A3D4Z649-F1
#
_entry.id   AF-A0A3D4Z649-F1
#
_cell.length_a   1.000
_cell.length_b   1.000
_cell.length_c   1.000
_cell.angle_alpha   90.00
_cell.angle_beta   90.00
_cell.angle_gamma   90.00
#
_symmetry.space_group_name_H-M   'P 1'
#
loop_
_entity.id
_entity.type
_entity.pdbx_description
1 polymer ?
#
loop_
_entity_poly.entity_id
_entity_poly.type
_entity_poly.pdbx_seq_one_letter_code
_entity_poly.pdbx_strand_id
1 'polypeptide(L)'
;NHGRGEKGPENHPYGTSFGGLYDAQGNPLAHFRRDGPEPSIRATVSVKSEHPNSYGLHHMTGNVWEWTSGLREVEIEREDIILIFMILCGGSYDKNDEDFLRAAYRIRRPPGVPLVDEFGFRLVVAPPLLSR
;
A
#
# COMPACT_ATOMS: atom_id res chain seq x y z
N ASN A 1 10.63 7.95 -20.33
CA ASN A 1 11.66 7.82 -19.29
C ASN A 1 11.04 7.26 -18.01
N HIS A 2 11.05 5.94 -17.85
CA HIS A 2 10.52 5.26 -16.66
C HIS A 2 11.63 5.15 -15.62
N GLY A 3 11.60 5.99 -14.58
CA GLY A 3 12.48 5.82 -13.43
C GLY A 3 12.13 4.50 -12.75
N ARG A 4 13.02 3.51 -12.84
CA ARG A 4 12.92 2.28 -12.06
C ARG A 4 13.25 2.64 -10.62
N GLY A 5 12.32 2.41 -9.70
CA GLY A 5 12.60 2.54 -8.27
C GLY A 5 13.77 1.64 -7.91
N GLU A 6 14.71 2.16 -7.13
CA GLU A 6 15.82 1.40 -6.56
C GLU A 6 15.28 0.19 -5.81
N LYS A 7 15.97 -0.94 -5.88
CA LYS A 7 15.68 -2.09 -5.01
C LYS A 7 15.85 -1.61 -3.56
N GLY A 8 14.93 -1.99 -2.69
CA GLY A 8 15.08 -1.77 -1.25
C GLY A 8 16.41 -2.35 -0.74
N PRO A 9 16.89 -1.88 0.42
CA PRO A 9 18.14 -2.33 1.02
C PRO A 9 18.32 -3.86 0.99
N GLU A 10 19.55 -4.29 0.72
CA GLU A 10 19.93 -5.71 0.77
C GLU A 10 19.43 -6.34 2.08
N ASN A 11 18.74 -7.48 1.96
CA ASN A 11 18.04 -8.24 3.02
C ASN A 11 16.60 -7.82 3.36
N HIS A 12 16.01 -6.83 2.67
CA HIS A 12 14.59 -6.48 2.84
C HIS A 12 13.88 -6.38 1.47
N PRO A 13 13.54 -7.53 0.82
CA PRO A 13 12.95 -7.52 -0.51
C PRO A 13 11.53 -6.91 -0.53
N TYR A 14 10.85 -6.89 0.61
CA TYR A 14 9.45 -6.51 0.75
C TYR A 14 9.21 -5.00 0.55
N GLY A 15 8.09 -4.64 -0.11
CA GLY A 15 7.71 -3.25 -0.33
C GLY A 15 8.50 -2.55 -1.44
N THR A 16 9.02 -3.29 -2.42
CA THR A 16 9.74 -2.76 -3.59
C THR A 16 9.01 -3.16 -4.88
N SER A 17 9.26 -2.47 -6.00
CA SER A 17 8.65 -2.81 -7.30
C SER A 17 9.10 -4.16 -7.89
N PHE A 18 10.08 -4.81 -7.26
CA PHE A 18 10.66 -6.10 -7.66
C PHE A 18 10.72 -7.11 -6.49
N GLY A 19 10.10 -6.77 -5.37
CA GLY A 19 10.10 -7.56 -4.15
C GLY A 19 9.12 -8.72 -4.26
N GLY A 20 9.56 -9.92 -3.93
CA GLY A 20 8.64 -11.05 -3.77
C GLY A 20 7.70 -10.82 -2.60
N LEU A 21 6.46 -11.31 -2.72
CA LEU A 21 5.50 -11.38 -1.60
C LEU A 21 5.74 -12.58 -0.69
N TYR A 22 6.74 -13.39 -1.02
CA TYR A 22 7.13 -14.60 -0.31
C TYR A 22 8.63 -14.61 -0.06
N ASP A 23 9.05 -15.20 1.05
CA ASP A 23 10.45 -15.51 1.31
C ASP A 23 10.94 -16.72 0.47
N ALA A 24 12.21 -17.09 0.63
CA ALA A 24 12.80 -18.24 -0.07
C ALA A 24 12.18 -19.58 0.35
N GLN A 25 11.43 -19.62 1.45
CA GLN A 25 10.75 -20.79 1.99
C GLN A 25 9.26 -20.82 1.59
N GLY A 26 8.77 -19.80 0.89
CA GLY A 26 7.37 -19.67 0.46
C GLY A 26 6.44 -19.12 1.54
N ASN A 27 6.95 -18.58 2.65
CA ASN A 27 6.11 -17.89 3.64
C ASN A 27 5.76 -16.49 3.14
N PRO A 28 4.51 -16.02 3.33
CA PRO A 28 4.13 -14.68 2.95
C PRO A 28 4.88 -13.63 3.77
N LEU A 29 5.32 -12.56 3.10
CA LEU A 29 5.95 -11.39 3.71
C LEU A 29 4.96 -10.25 4.00
N ALA A 30 3.69 -10.46 3.63
CA ALA A 30 2.59 -9.50 3.78
C ALA A 30 1.31 -10.18 4.23
N HIS A 31 0.40 -9.39 4.77
CA HIS A 31 -0.95 -9.83 5.06
C HIS A 31 -1.90 -9.51 3.90
N PHE A 32 -2.17 -10.49 3.04
CA PHE A 32 -3.01 -10.35 1.85
C PHE A 32 -3.83 -11.64 1.61
N ARG A 33 -4.79 -11.57 0.68
CA ARG A 33 -5.62 -12.73 0.33
C ARG A 33 -4.75 -13.74 -0.40
N ARG A 34 -4.73 -14.97 0.08
CA ARG A 34 -4.04 -16.08 -0.59
C ARG A 34 -5.08 -17.03 -1.14
N ASP A 35 -5.02 -17.29 -2.44
CA ASP A 35 -5.82 -18.34 -3.05
C ASP A 35 -5.05 -19.66 -2.88
N GLY A 36 -5.51 -20.50 -1.97
CA GLY A 36 -4.86 -21.75 -1.60
C GLY A 36 -5.82 -22.68 -0.85
N PRO A 37 -5.39 -23.91 -0.54
CA PRO A 37 -6.22 -24.89 0.16
C PRO A 37 -6.59 -24.42 1.58
N GLU A 38 -5.71 -23.64 2.22
CA GLU A 38 -5.97 -23.02 3.51
C GLU A 38 -6.49 -21.58 3.32
N PRO A 39 -7.64 -21.23 3.90
CA PRO A 39 -8.19 -19.90 3.77
C PRO A 39 -7.30 -18.87 4.47
N SER A 40 -6.94 -17.79 3.75
CA SER A 40 -6.30 -16.62 4.35
C SER A 40 -7.27 -15.89 5.29
N ILE A 41 -6.75 -15.27 6.36
CA ILE A 41 -7.53 -14.37 7.22
C ILE A 41 -8.08 -13.21 6.38
N ARG A 42 -9.41 -13.05 6.37
CA ARG A 42 -10.17 -12.05 5.58
C ARG A 42 -10.51 -10.81 6.40
N ALA A 43 -9.57 -10.37 7.22
CA ALA A 43 -9.73 -9.24 8.14
C ALA A 43 -8.36 -8.59 8.39
N THR A 44 -8.35 -7.43 9.02
CA THR A 44 -7.11 -6.79 9.46
C THR A 44 -6.39 -7.62 10.52
N VAL A 45 -5.08 -7.43 10.60
CA VAL A 45 -4.23 -7.98 11.67
C VAL A 45 -3.56 -6.85 12.44
N SER A 46 -2.98 -7.19 13.60
CA SER A 46 -2.23 -6.23 14.41
C SER A 46 -1.10 -5.60 13.60
N VAL A 47 -0.96 -4.28 13.66
CA VAL A 47 -0.03 -3.49 12.83
C VAL A 47 1.47 -3.81 13.01
N LYS A 48 1.82 -4.70 13.94
CA LYS A 48 3.19 -5.18 14.18
C LYS A 48 3.30 -6.70 14.16
N SER A 49 2.31 -7.42 13.61
CA SER A 49 2.35 -8.89 13.56
C SER A 49 3.37 -9.41 12.54
N GLU A 50 3.68 -8.62 11.51
CA GLU A 50 4.64 -8.97 10.45
C GLU A 50 5.95 -8.19 10.56
N HIS A 51 6.98 -8.65 9.86
CA HIS A 51 8.28 -7.98 9.81
C HIS A 51 8.18 -6.59 9.15
N PRO A 52 8.90 -5.57 9.67
CA PRO A 52 8.98 -4.28 9.01
C PRO A 52 9.86 -4.36 7.76
N ASN A 53 9.68 -3.40 6.84
CA ASN A 53 10.67 -3.12 5.81
C ASN A 53 11.95 -2.50 6.42
N SER A 54 12.95 -2.25 5.59
CA SER A 54 14.23 -1.66 6.01
C SER A 54 14.15 -0.27 6.65
N TYR A 55 13.03 0.45 6.50
CA TYR A 55 12.76 1.72 7.17
C TYR A 55 12.06 1.55 8.53
N GLY A 56 11.85 0.31 8.99
CA GLY A 56 11.10 0.04 10.22
C GLY A 56 9.58 0.17 10.04
N LEU A 57 9.07 0.22 8.81
CA LEU A 57 7.64 0.39 8.53
C LEU A 57 6.97 -0.97 8.32
N HIS A 58 5.93 -1.23 9.09
CA HIS A 58 5.11 -2.45 8.99
C HIS A 58 3.93 -2.25 8.03
N HIS A 59 3.52 -3.34 7.38
CA HIS A 59 2.34 -3.41 6.50
C HIS A 59 2.30 -2.32 5.43
N MET A 60 3.45 -2.01 4.82
CA MET A 60 3.47 -1.14 3.63
C MET A 60 2.86 -1.81 2.39
N THR A 61 2.67 -3.14 2.45
CA THR A 61 1.97 -3.95 1.45
C THR A 61 0.94 -4.85 2.15
N GLY A 62 -0.33 -4.80 1.75
CA GLY A 62 -1.42 -5.55 2.37
C GLY A 62 -1.91 -4.91 3.67
N ASN A 63 -2.65 -5.69 4.47
CA ASN A 63 -3.49 -5.23 5.58
C ASN A 63 -4.61 -4.29 5.09
N VAL A 64 -4.33 -3.01 4.84
CA VAL A 64 -5.31 -2.04 4.35
C VAL A 64 -4.70 -1.12 3.32
N TRP A 65 -5.52 -0.65 2.38
CA TRP A 65 -5.15 0.45 1.51
C TRP A 65 -4.98 1.72 2.34
N GLU A 66 -3.92 2.47 2.11
CA GLU A 66 -3.64 3.70 2.86
C GLU A 66 -3.90 4.94 2.00
N TRP A 67 -4.78 5.83 2.47
CA TRP A 67 -4.99 7.15 1.86
C TRP A 67 -3.72 8.00 1.89
N THR A 68 -3.45 8.71 0.79
CA THR A 68 -2.33 9.65 0.66
C THR A 68 -2.81 11.09 0.49
N SER A 69 -2.10 12.05 1.09
CA SER A 69 -2.45 13.47 1.04
C SER A 69 -1.90 14.22 -0.18
N GLY A 70 -0.87 13.68 -0.83
CA GLY A 70 -0.05 14.40 -1.81
C GLY A 70 -0.55 14.37 -3.26
N LEU A 71 -1.47 13.47 -3.61
CA LEU A 71 -1.93 13.30 -4.99
C LEU A 71 -3.45 13.39 -5.04
N ARG A 72 -3.92 14.49 -5.62
CA ARG A 72 -5.30 14.62 -6.10
C ARG A 72 -5.26 14.54 -7.61
N GLU A 73 -6.03 13.61 -8.16
CA GLU A 73 -6.25 13.53 -9.60
C GLU A 73 -7.59 14.16 -9.92
N VAL A 74 -7.61 15.02 -10.94
CA VAL A 74 -8.81 15.72 -11.40
C VAL A 74 -9.14 15.20 -12.79
N GLU A 75 -10.38 14.74 -12.95
CA GLU A 75 -10.91 14.32 -14.24
C GLU A 75 -12.09 15.21 -14.61
N ILE A 76 -12.06 15.74 -15.83
CA ILE A 76 -13.18 16.50 -16.40
C ILE A 76 -14.03 15.50 -17.17
N GLU A 77 -15.17 15.10 -16.62
CA GLU A 77 -16.09 14.17 -17.30
C GLU A 77 -16.81 14.91 -18.43
N ARG A 78 -17.24 16.14 -18.15
CA ARG A 78 -17.89 17.11 -19.06
C ARG A 78 -17.53 18.53 -18.60
N GLU A 79 -17.82 19.55 -19.42
CA GLU A 79 -17.45 20.96 -19.15
C GLU A 79 -17.80 21.43 -17.72
N ASP A 80 -18.91 20.97 -17.15
CA ASP A 80 -19.37 21.35 -15.80
C ASP A 80 -19.23 20.25 -14.74
N ILE A 81 -18.62 19.10 -15.06
CA ILE A 81 -18.48 17.96 -14.15
C ILE A 81 -17.01 17.67 -13.90
N ILE A 82 -16.56 18.06 -12.71
CA ILE A 82 -15.19 17.84 -12.22
C ILE A 82 -15.21 16.73 -11.17
N LEU A 83 -14.52 15.63 -11.44
CA LEU A 83 -14.31 14.54 -10.50
C LEU A 83 -12.96 14.71 -9.82
N ILE A 84 -12.95 14.64 -8.49
CA ILE A 84 -11.74 14.70 -7.66
C ILE A 84 -11.50 13.33 -7.05
N PHE A 85 -10.34 12.77 -7.31
CA PHE A 85 -9.90 11.51 -6.72
C PHE A 85 -8.72 11.74 -5.78
N MET A 86 -8.69 10.95 -4.72
CA MET A 86 -7.53 10.77 -3.85
C MET A 86 -6.90 9.41 -4.11
N ILE A 87 -5.58 9.34 -3.92
CA ILE A 87 -4.80 8.13 -4.18
C ILE A 87 -4.67 7.29 -2.91
N LEU A 88 -4.85 5.97 -3.05
CA LEU A 88 -4.48 4.97 -2.06
C LEU A 88 -3.37 4.06 -2.59
N CYS A 89 -2.52 3.61 -1.67
CA CYS A 89 -1.38 2.73 -1.95
C CYS A 89 -1.39 1.51 -1.01
N GLY A 90 -0.60 0.48 -1.35
CA GLY A 90 -0.25 -0.62 -0.44
C GLY A 90 -1.05 -1.91 -0.62
N GLY A 91 -2.27 -1.88 -1.14
CA GLY A 91 -3.12 -3.08 -1.18
C GLY A 91 -3.76 -3.40 0.16
N SER A 92 -4.52 -4.49 0.25
CA SER A 92 -5.25 -4.88 1.47
C SER A 92 -5.25 -6.38 1.71
N TYR A 93 -5.77 -6.82 2.85
CA TYR A 93 -6.02 -8.23 3.17
C TYR A 93 -6.94 -8.93 2.15
N ASP A 94 -7.67 -8.18 1.32
CA ASP A 94 -8.63 -8.73 0.36
C ASP A 94 -8.03 -8.91 -1.05
N LYS A 95 -6.87 -8.32 -1.34
CA LYS A 95 -6.27 -8.45 -2.68
C LYS A 95 -5.44 -9.73 -2.79
N ASN A 96 -5.75 -10.55 -3.79
CA ASN A 96 -5.04 -11.78 -4.15
C ASN A 96 -4.09 -11.62 -5.33
N ASP A 97 -4.27 -10.56 -6.12
CA ASP A 97 -3.39 -10.26 -7.23
C ASP A 97 -2.19 -9.44 -6.74
N GLU A 98 -1.00 -10.02 -6.93
CA GLU A 98 0.28 -9.47 -6.50
C GLU A 98 0.55 -8.08 -7.09
N ASP A 99 -0.04 -7.76 -8.25
CA ASP A 99 0.14 -6.45 -8.87
C ASP A 99 -0.38 -5.31 -8.01
N PHE A 100 -1.47 -5.54 -7.25
CA PHE A 100 -2.08 -4.57 -6.33
C PHE A 100 -1.23 -4.34 -5.07
N LEU A 101 -0.28 -5.24 -4.80
CA LEU A 101 0.56 -5.26 -3.61
C LEU A 101 1.94 -4.63 -3.86
N ARG A 102 2.25 -4.28 -5.12
CA ARG A 102 3.48 -3.57 -5.49
C ARG A 102 3.51 -2.17 -4.88
N ALA A 103 4.67 -1.76 -4.40
CA ALA A 103 4.87 -0.43 -3.81
C ALA A 103 4.55 0.75 -4.76
N ALA A 104 4.65 0.54 -6.07
CA ALA A 104 4.33 1.56 -7.07
C ALA A 104 2.85 1.55 -7.50
N TYR A 105 2.08 0.53 -7.11
CA TYR A 105 0.68 0.42 -7.48
C TYR A 105 -0.16 1.45 -6.73
N ARG A 106 -1.08 2.07 -7.45
CA ARG A 106 -1.95 3.14 -6.96
C ARG A 106 -3.37 2.86 -7.41
N ILE A 107 -4.31 3.00 -6.49
CA ILE A 107 -5.72 3.12 -6.84
C ILE A 107 -6.20 4.53 -6.56
N ARG A 108 -7.27 4.93 -7.25
CA ARG A 108 -7.92 6.22 -7.05
C ARG A 108 -9.35 6.02 -6.59
N ARG A 109 -9.78 6.80 -5.61
CA ARG A 109 -11.14 6.79 -5.07
C ARG A 109 -11.59 8.22 -4.78
N PRO A 110 -12.88 8.54 -4.97
CA PRO A 110 -13.44 9.80 -4.48
C PRO A 110 -13.21 9.93 -2.97
N PRO A 111 -12.96 11.14 -2.43
CA PRO A 111 -12.65 11.35 -1.01
C PRO A 111 -13.82 10.99 -0.07
N GLY A 112 -15.05 10.95 -0.59
CA GLY A 112 -16.27 10.64 0.17
C GLY A 112 -16.80 9.22 0.00
N VAL A 113 -16.01 8.29 -0.56
CA VAL A 113 -16.45 6.89 -0.60
C VAL A 113 -16.69 6.36 0.82
N PRO A 114 -17.71 5.51 1.03
CA PRO A 114 -17.92 4.87 2.32
C PRO A 114 -16.64 4.19 2.80
N LEU A 115 -16.40 4.26 4.12
CA LEU A 115 -15.35 3.48 4.75
C LEU A 115 -15.66 2.01 4.49
N VAL A 116 -14.82 1.38 3.68
CA VAL A 116 -14.77 -0.08 3.57
C VAL A 116 -13.72 -0.57 4.56
N ASP A 117 -13.93 -1.77 5.09
CA ASP A 117 -13.08 -2.35 6.14
C ASP A 117 -11.61 -2.57 5.70
N GLU A 118 -11.34 -2.42 4.40
CA GLU A 118 -10.01 -2.51 3.80
C GLU A 118 -9.29 -1.17 3.61
N PHE A 119 -9.85 -0.02 4.03
CA PHE A 119 -9.23 1.31 3.89
C PHE A 119 -8.78 1.90 5.23
N GLY A 120 -7.58 2.47 5.26
CA GLY A 120 -6.96 3.12 6.40
C GLY A 120 -6.05 4.27 5.98
N PHE A 121 -5.14 4.65 6.88
CA PHE A 121 -4.16 5.72 6.62
C PHE A 121 -2.96 5.59 7.55
N ARG A 122 -1.90 6.32 7.22
CA ARG A 122 -0.70 6.47 8.04
C ARG A 122 -0.35 7.93 8.22
N LEU A 123 0.07 8.26 9.42
CA LEU A 123 0.50 9.63 9.74
C LEU A 123 1.93 9.85 9.26
N VAL A 124 2.18 11.04 8.74
CA VAL A 124 3.49 11.57 8.45
C VAL A 124 3.66 12.89 9.19
N VAL A 125 4.83 13.11 9.77
CA VAL A 125 5.16 14.36 10.47
C VAL A 125 6.44 14.91 9.88
N ALA A 126 6.44 16.21 9.56
CA ALA A 126 7.66 16.88 9.14
C ALA A 126 8.63 16.93 10.33
N PRO A 127 9.94 16.72 10.11
CA PRO A 127 10.92 16.92 11.17
C PRO A 127 10.85 18.37 11.66
N PRO A 128 11.16 18.64 12.95
CA PRO A 128 11.24 20.00 13.45
C PRO A 128 12.18 20.82 12.57
N LEU A 129 11.77 22.04 12.20
CA LEU A 129 12.66 22.97 11.55
C LEU A 129 13.78 23.30 12.53
N LEU A 130 14.99 22.81 12.26
CA LEU A 130 16.17 23.26 12.99
C LEU A 130 16.36 24.74 12.65
N SER A 131 16.18 25.63 13.63
CA SER A 131 16.63 27.01 13.53
C SER A 131 18.14 27.00 13.23
N ARG A 132 18.54 27.55 12.09
CA ARG A 132 19.95 27.79 11.76
C ARG A 132 20.53 28.85 12.68
#